data_AF-A0A150HNE7-F1
#
_entry.id   AF-A0A150HNE7-F1
#
_cell.length_a   1.000
_cell.length_b   1.000
_cell.length_c   1.000
_cell.angle_alpha   90.00
_cell.angle_beta   90.00
_cell.angle_gamma   90.00
#
_symmetry.space_group_name_H-M   'P 1'
#
loop_
_entity.id
_entity.type
_entity.pdbx_description
1 polymer ?
#
loop_
_entity_poly.entity_id
_entity_poly.type
_entity_poly.pdbx_seq_one_letter_code
_entity_poly.pdbx_strand_id
1 'polypeptide(L)'
;MKYVSIALLSSLALVGCSKPQQDNVQKEELSQKIEKMSLNDAAPAQAVSSPLIIARNQITTPLTKTGESFQELIKDEGYFSFYPPYKTISGLQMFAENSDVADYCANCVLFQSVLSDLRNVLALKKNQVLVIGHTGQQFPAFTFALGDDYSLRAAHDTAINYIRSTMQVIPPQKDQFESTEQYQQRIQNLQKELDTKNAHLNYDLKLLELSLNATSSQSQFMPSSYTPNDRPNGPIDNFVYYDADSKQLHFENMNFASDLIVNFTAPSTPELAQNIITAGGQKYVGYIFNFNNHKLELDSLVIYKANNTQVDSLNEPIAILEPSTMSFQRKHFNGIENARLKQFDVPLKKPIPFDFTLDNYTPIEKVFKKIDE
;
A
#
# COMPACT_ATOMS: atom_id res chain seq x y z
N MET A 1 -6.77 16.84 63.58
CA MET A 1 -5.92 16.57 64.78
C MET A 1 -4.96 15.44 64.41
N LYS A 2 -3.65 15.68 64.62
CA LYS A 2 -2.51 14.75 64.66
C LYS A 2 -1.99 14.09 63.38
N TYR A 3 -0.85 14.64 62.93
CA TYR A 3 0.29 13.97 62.29
C TYR A 3 0.80 12.76 63.09
N VAL A 4 1.36 11.75 62.41
CA VAL A 4 2.60 11.05 62.80
C VAL A 4 3.34 10.57 61.53
N SER A 5 4.63 10.90 61.46
CA SER A 5 5.65 10.46 60.49
C SER A 5 6.48 9.29 61.05
N ILE A 6 7.44 8.79 60.23
CA ILE A 6 8.66 7.99 60.58
C ILE A 6 8.44 6.46 60.41
N ALA A 7 9.29 5.63 59.78
CA ALA A 7 10.70 5.72 59.35
C ALA A 7 11.02 4.74 58.20
N LEU A 8 12.10 5.08 57.47
CA LEU A 8 12.94 4.18 56.66
C LEU A 8 13.54 3.03 57.48
N LEU A 9 13.71 1.87 56.85
CA LEU A 9 14.83 0.95 57.14
C LEU A 9 15.40 0.44 55.81
N SER A 10 16.68 0.71 55.62
CA SER A 10 17.56 0.28 54.55
C SER A 10 18.35 -0.97 54.98
N SER A 11 18.50 -1.96 54.10
CA SER A 11 19.65 -2.89 53.98
C SER A 11 19.40 -3.82 52.78
N LEU A 12 20.17 -3.71 51.70
CA LEU A 12 21.46 -4.36 51.40
C LEU A 12 21.31 -5.73 50.71
N ALA A 13 21.46 -5.66 49.39
CA ALA A 13 22.14 -6.58 48.45
C ALA A 13 22.15 -8.09 48.72
N LEU A 14 21.66 -8.84 47.73
CA LEU A 14 22.31 -10.06 47.25
C LEU A 14 22.20 -10.14 45.72
N VAL A 15 23.36 -10.13 45.10
CA VAL A 15 23.61 -10.39 43.68
C VAL A 15 23.24 -11.85 43.39
N GLY A 16 22.41 -12.07 42.37
CA GLY A 16 22.15 -13.39 41.81
C GLY A 16 21.85 -13.25 40.32
N CYS A 17 22.78 -13.74 39.48
CA CYS A 17 22.63 -13.81 38.05
C CYS A 17 21.41 -14.66 37.65
N SER A 18 20.48 -14.11 36.87
CA SER A 18 19.60 -14.89 36.01
C SER A 18 19.42 -14.18 34.67
N LYS A 19 19.69 -14.93 33.59
CA LYS A 19 19.57 -14.52 32.18
C LYS A 19 18.19 -13.94 31.89
N PRO A 20 18.06 -12.95 30.99
CA PRO A 20 16.77 -12.64 30.40
C PRO A 20 16.44 -13.72 29.36
N GLN A 21 15.56 -14.64 29.73
CA GLN A 21 14.89 -15.54 28.79
C GLN A 21 13.46 -15.05 28.67
N GLN A 22 13.23 -14.01 27.86
CA GLN A 22 11.88 -13.51 27.66
C GLN A 22 11.60 -12.75 26.35
N ASP A 23 12.33 -13.05 25.26
CA ASP A 23 12.02 -12.47 23.93
C ASP A 23 11.60 -13.51 22.88
N ASN A 24 11.74 -14.82 23.14
CA ASN A 24 11.37 -15.87 22.17
C ASN A 24 9.93 -16.38 22.31
N VAL A 25 9.33 -16.32 23.50
CA VAL A 25 7.99 -16.90 23.73
C VAL A 25 6.89 -16.08 23.05
N GLN A 26 7.01 -14.75 23.01
CA GLN A 26 6.01 -13.88 22.35
C GLN A 26 6.06 -13.94 20.82
N LYS A 27 7.24 -14.18 20.21
CA LYS A 27 7.36 -14.36 18.75
C LYS A 27 6.88 -15.73 18.26
N GLU A 28 7.06 -16.77 19.07
CA GLU A 28 6.51 -18.10 18.79
C GLU A 28 4.98 -18.13 18.96
N GLU A 29 4.43 -17.46 19.98
CA GLU A 29 2.97 -17.36 20.15
C GLU A 29 2.29 -16.57 19.03
N LEU A 30 2.89 -15.48 18.52
CA LEU A 30 2.33 -14.73 17.39
C LEU A 30 2.42 -15.52 16.07
N SER A 31 3.48 -16.31 15.89
CA SER A 31 3.64 -17.21 14.74
C SER A 31 2.70 -18.42 14.78
N GLN A 32 2.23 -18.83 15.97
CA GLN A 32 1.24 -19.89 16.14
C GLN A 32 -0.21 -19.38 16.04
N LYS A 33 -0.46 -18.09 16.27
CA LYS A 33 -1.81 -17.50 16.23
C LYS A 33 -2.33 -17.23 14.82
N ILE A 34 -1.44 -17.13 13.84
CA ILE A 34 -1.79 -17.17 12.42
C ILE A 34 -1.69 -18.63 12.04
N GLU A 35 -2.82 -19.31 11.93
CA GLU A 35 -2.91 -20.71 11.50
C GLU A 35 -2.35 -20.86 10.07
N LYS A 36 -1.02 -20.92 9.95
CA LYS A 36 -0.30 -21.22 8.73
C LYS A 36 -0.47 -22.70 8.47
N MET A 37 -1.42 -23.06 7.61
CA MET A 37 -1.24 -24.24 6.78
C MET A 37 0.02 -24.02 5.92
N SER A 38 1.06 -24.75 6.33
CA SER A 38 2.32 -25.08 5.68
C SER A 38 2.60 -24.44 4.30
N LEU A 39 3.65 -23.62 4.27
CA LEU A 39 4.61 -23.59 3.17
C LEU A 39 6.02 -23.62 3.79
N ASN A 40 6.63 -24.81 3.80
CA ASN A 40 8.10 -24.97 3.86
C ASN A 40 8.70 -24.24 2.63
N ASP A 41 9.90 -23.67 2.61
CA ASP A 41 11.16 -24.03 3.27
C ASP A 41 11.90 -22.80 3.83
N ALA A 42 12.62 -23.04 4.93
CA ALA A 42 13.61 -22.13 5.47
C ALA A 42 14.81 -22.03 4.52
N ALA A 43 15.02 -20.86 3.91
CA ALA A 43 16.29 -20.46 3.34
C ALA A 43 16.80 -19.24 4.13
N PRO A 44 18.10 -19.17 4.47
CA PRO A 44 18.67 -18.00 5.14
C PRO A 44 18.44 -16.76 4.29
N ALA A 45 18.15 -15.62 4.94
CA ALA A 45 17.91 -14.34 4.30
C ALA A 45 19.17 -13.81 3.60
N GLN A 46 19.51 -14.37 2.44
CA GLN A 46 20.27 -13.67 1.43
C GLN A 46 19.35 -12.59 0.85
N ALA A 47 19.84 -11.36 0.87
CA ALA A 47 19.24 -10.20 0.24
C ALA A 47 19.22 -10.38 -1.28
N VAL A 48 18.38 -11.29 -1.79
CA VAL A 48 18.10 -11.37 -3.23
C VAL A 48 17.24 -10.16 -3.55
N SER A 49 17.71 -9.35 -4.50
CA SER A 49 17.06 -8.16 -4.99
C SER A 49 15.64 -8.44 -5.48
N SER A 50 14.77 -7.43 -5.36
CA SER A 50 13.41 -7.46 -5.90
C SER A 50 13.43 -7.76 -7.41
N PRO A 51 12.45 -8.50 -7.97
CA PRO A 51 12.37 -8.76 -9.40
C PRO A 51 12.37 -7.45 -10.21
N LEU A 52 13.28 -7.34 -11.17
CA LEU A 52 13.35 -6.21 -12.09
C LEU A 52 12.20 -6.30 -13.10
N ILE A 53 11.49 -5.18 -13.31
CA ILE A 53 10.40 -5.04 -14.28
C ILE A 53 10.92 -4.29 -15.51
N ILE A 54 11.41 -3.07 -15.33
CA ILE A 54 12.01 -2.24 -16.39
C ILE A 54 13.30 -1.61 -15.87
N ALA A 55 14.38 -1.70 -16.64
CA ALA A 55 15.64 -1.09 -16.27
C ALA A 55 15.60 0.44 -16.45
N ARG A 56 16.23 1.20 -15.54
CA ARG A 56 16.26 2.68 -15.62
C ARG A 56 16.82 3.19 -16.94
N ASN A 57 17.84 2.53 -17.48
CA ASN A 57 18.43 2.92 -18.78
C ASN A 57 17.49 2.70 -19.99
N GLN A 58 16.42 1.92 -19.84
CA GLN A 58 15.38 1.76 -20.86
C GLN A 58 14.29 2.84 -20.74
N ILE A 59 14.20 3.51 -19.59
CA ILE A 59 13.27 4.61 -19.36
C ILE A 59 13.91 5.87 -19.93
N THR A 60 13.25 6.50 -20.89
CA THR A 60 13.73 7.76 -21.47
C THR A 60 13.64 8.89 -20.44
N THR A 61 14.61 9.80 -20.45
CA THR A 61 14.59 11.03 -19.63
C THR A 61 13.33 11.86 -19.90
N PRO A 62 12.86 12.67 -18.94
CA PRO A 62 11.79 13.64 -19.19
C PRO A 62 12.07 14.49 -20.43
N LEU A 63 11.05 14.75 -21.26
CA LEU A 63 11.21 15.74 -22.34
C LEU A 63 11.44 17.12 -21.72
N THR A 64 12.50 17.77 -22.20
CA THR A 64 13.17 18.96 -21.67
C THR A 64 12.39 20.28 -21.74
N LYS A 65 11.09 20.29 -21.44
CA LYS A 65 10.48 21.51 -20.92
C LYS A 65 10.76 21.48 -19.43
N THR A 66 11.77 22.25 -18.99
CA THR A 66 12.13 22.60 -17.60
C THR A 66 11.30 21.88 -16.54
N GLY A 67 11.88 21.12 -15.61
CA GLY A 67 11.16 20.30 -14.62
C GLY A 67 10.00 20.97 -13.83
N GLU A 68 9.86 22.29 -13.90
CA GLU A 68 8.62 23.03 -13.62
C GLU A 68 7.41 22.49 -14.41
N SER A 69 7.56 22.17 -15.70
CA SER A 69 6.48 21.73 -16.57
C SER A 69 5.84 20.41 -16.13
N PHE A 70 6.59 19.36 -15.79
CA PHE A 70 5.95 18.08 -15.43
C PHE A 70 5.09 18.20 -14.16
N GLN A 71 5.54 18.99 -13.18
CA GLN A 71 4.86 19.13 -11.89
C GLN A 71 3.76 20.21 -11.91
N GLU A 72 3.92 21.25 -12.72
CA GLU A 72 2.92 22.32 -12.91
C GLU A 72 1.84 21.92 -13.92
N LEU A 73 2.18 21.21 -15.00
CA LEU A 73 1.20 20.70 -15.98
C LEU A 73 0.19 19.73 -15.34
N ILE A 74 0.60 18.99 -14.30
CA ILE A 74 -0.31 18.12 -13.52
C ILE A 74 -1.23 18.94 -12.60
N LYS A 75 -0.80 20.12 -12.14
CA LYS A 75 -1.56 20.97 -11.20
C LYS A 75 -2.64 21.79 -11.91
N ASP A 76 -2.35 22.33 -13.09
CA ASP A 76 -3.19 23.36 -13.70
C ASP A 76 -4.32 22.84 -14.59
N GLU A 77 -4.16 21.66 -15.20
CA GLU A 77 -5.07 21.25 -16.30
C GLU A 77 -5.99 20.07 -15.98
N GLY A 78 -6.02 19.60 -14.73
CA GLY A 78 -7.02 18.61 -14.31
C GLY A 78 -6.99 17.28 -15.09
N TYR A 79 -5.83 16.89 -15.64
CA TYR A 79 -5.57 15.62 -16.37
C TYR A 79 -5.60 14.38 -15.46
N PHE A 80 -6.54 14.35 -14.50
CA PHE A 80 -6.69 13.48 -13.34
C PHE A 80 -6.71 11.97 -13.61
N SER A 81 -6.49 11.57 -14.87
CA SER A 81 -6.54 10.20 -15.30
C SER A 81 -5.28 9.37 -15.08
N PHE A 82 -4.19 9.66 -15.77
CA PHE A 82 -3.07 8.70 -15.86
C PHE A 82 -1.80 9.16 -15.15
N TYR A 83 -1.70 10.46 -14.85
CA TYR A 83 -0.60 11.00 -14.08
C TYR A 83 -1.09 11.32 -12.67
N PRO A 84 -0.56 10.65 -11.64
CA PRO A 84 -0.96 10.95 -10.29
C PRO A 84 -0.55 12.40 -9.94
N PRO A 85 -1.21 13.04 -8.96
CA PRO A 85 -0.81 14.36 -8.52
C PRO A 85 0.65 14.36 -8.05
N TYR A 86 1.32 15.52 -8.14
CA TYR A 86 2.69 15.70 -7.65
C TYR A 86 2.90 15.13 -6.23
N LYS A 87 1.87 15.23 -5.37
CA LYS A 87 1.86 14.67 -4.01
C LYS A 87 2.14 13.17 -3.95
N THR A 88 1.74 12.41 -4.97
CA THR A 88 1.99 10.96 -5.04
C THR A 88 3.42 10.66 -5.49
N ILE A 89 3.97 11.43 -6.42
CA ILE A 89 5.39 11.29 -6.84
C ILE A 89 6.32 11.71 -5.70
N SER A 90 6.03 12.82 -5.03
CA SER A 90 6.73 13.17 -3.80
C SER A 90 6.51 12.10 -2.73
N GLY A 91 5.31 11.53 -2.64
CA GLY A 91 5.01 10.40 -1.75
C GLY A 91 5.93 9.21 -2.02
N LEU A 92 6.16 8.85 -3.29
CA LEU A 92 7.14 7.82 -3.65
C LEU A 92 8.56 8.17 -3.23
N GLN A 93 8.99 9.42 -3.38
CA GLN A 93 10.30 9.86 -2.91
C GLN A 93 10.42 9.70 -1.39
N MET A 94 9.40 10.13 -0.64
CA MET A 94 9.31 9.92 0.80
C MET A 94 9.32 8.43 1.16
N PHE A 95 8.80 7.57 0.28
CA PHE A 95 8.81 6.12 0.48
C PHE A 95 10.12 5.42 0.10
N ALA A 96 10.91 6.01 -0.79
CA ALA A 96 12.10 5.39 -1.38
C ALA A 96 13.41 5.87 -0.72
N GLU A 97 13.45 7.09 -0.19
CA GLU A 97 14.63 7.69 0.43
C GLU A 97 14.61 7.46 1.96
N ASN A 98 15.58 6.72 2.48
CA ASN A 98 15.66 6.37 3.91
C ASN A 98 15.81 7.62 4.82
N SER A 99 15.00 7.63 5.88
CA SER A 99 14.95 8.51 7.07
C SER A 99 14.84 10.03 6.87
N ASP A 100 15.73 10.67 6.13
CA ASP A 100 15.94 12.12 6.30
C ASP A 100 14.87 12.99 5.61
N VAL A 101 14.18 12.43 4.62
CA VAL A 101 13.03 13.08 3.93
C VAL A 101 11.69 12.65 4.57
N ALA A 102 11.68 11.52 5.28
CA ALA A 102 10.48 10.93 5.87
C ALA A 102 9.97 11.74 7.09
N ASP A 103 10.85 12.49 7.75
CA ASP A 103 10.52 13.38 8.88
C ASP A 103 9.43 14.42 8.57
N TYR A 104 9.20 14.74 7.29
CA TYR A 104 8.18 15.70 6.86
C TYR A 104 6.76 15.14 6.79
N CYS A 105 6.56 13.82 6.88
CA CYS A 105 5.22 13.21 6.85
C CYS A 105 5.11 12.05 7.84
N ALA A 106 4.60 12.36 9.04
CA ALA A 106 4.28 11.36 10.07
C ALA A 106 3.40 10.22 9.53
N ASN A 107 2.40 10.54 8.69
CA ASN A 107 1.52 9.52 8.09
C ASN A 107 2.24 8.60 7.09
N CYS A 108 3.29 9.09 6.43
CA CYS A 108 4.07 8.33 5.45
C CYS A 108 5.04 7.38 6.15
N VAL A 109 5.71 7.85 7.21
CA VAL A 109 6.54 7.02 8.10
C VAL A 109 5.70 5.91 8.73
N LEU A 110 4.53 6.27 9.27
CA LEU A 110 3.58 5.30 9.83
C LEU A 110 3.18 4.27 8.79
N PHE A 111 2.84 4.70 7.58
CA PHE A 111 2.46 3.79 6.49
C PHE A 111 3.58 2.83 6.08
N GLN A 112 4.82 3.30 5.92
CA GLN A 112 5.96 2.42 5.61
C GLN A 112 6.20 1.39 6.70
N SER A 113 6.08 1.82 7.96
CA SER A 113 6.21 0.92 9.10
C SER A 113 5.13 -0.16 9.04
N VAL A 114 3.86 0.23 8.82
CA VAL A 114 2.74 -0.71 8.64
C VAL A 114 2.98 -1.69 7.49
N LEU A 115 3.37 -1.19 6.32
CA LEU A 115 3.62 -2.01 5.14
C LEU A 115 4.77 -3.00 5.39
N SER A 116 5.87 -2.52 5.97
CA SER A 116 7.05 -3.33 6.30
C SER A 116 6.73 -4.40 7.34
N ASP A 117 6.05 -4.03 8.44
CA ASP A 117 5.64 -4.94 9.50
C ASP A 117 4.74 -6.04 8.97
N LEU A 118 3.70 -5.68 8.22
CA LEU A 118 2.81 -6.66 7.60
C LEU A 118 3.55 -7.57 6.63
N ARG A 119 4.40 -7.02 5.74
CA ARG A 119 5.22 -7.85 4.83
C ARG A 119 6.07 -8.86 5.60
N ASN A 120 6.69 -8.44 6.70
CA ASN A 120 7.56 -9.27 7.52
C ASN A 120 6.79 -10.36 8.26
N VAL A 121 5.69 -10.02 8.94
CA VAL A 121 4.87 -10.98 9.70
C VAL A 121 4.19 -11.98 8.78
N LEU A 122 3.68 -11.53 7.63
CA LEU A 122 3.07 -12.39 6.62
C LEU A 122 4.11 -13.26 5.90
N ALA A 123 5.39 -12.94 6.02
CA ALA A 123 6.50 -13.61 5.34
C ALA A 123 6.30 -13.69 3.82
N LEU A 124 5.94 -12.56 3.20
CA LEU A 124 5.62 -12.51 1.77
C LEU A 124 6.83 -12.85 0.90
N LYS A 125 6.56 -13.59 -0.19
CA LYS A 125 7.57 -13.96 -1.18
C LYS A 125 8.07 -12.74 -1.94
N LYS A 126 9.23 -12.86 -2.57
CA LYS A 126 9.87 -11.78 -3.35
C LYS A 126 9.09 -11.40 -4.60
N ASN A 127 8.25 -12.30 -5.12
CA ASN A 127 7.35 -12.04 -6.24
C ASN A 127 5.94 -11.67 -5.79
N GLN A 128 5.73 -11.38 -4.50
CA GLN A 128 4.44 -10.95 -3.98
C GLN A 128 4.43 -9.46 -3.67
N VAL A 129 3.31 -8.83 -3.97
CA VAL A 129 3.01 -7.42 -3.73
C VAL A 129 1.86 -7.33 -2.73
N LEU A 130 2.03 -6.52 -1.69
CA LEU A 130 1.01 -6.20 -0.72
C LEU A 130 0.48 -4.80 -0.99
N VAL A 131 -0.81 -4.69 -1.27
CA VAL A 131 -1.51 -3.42 -1.42
C VAL A 131 -2.49 -3.24 -0.27
N ILE A 132 -2.21 -2.27 0.59
CA ILE A 132 -3.03 -1.90 1.75
C ILE A 132 -3.60 -0.47 1.62
N GLY A 133 -2.99 0.35 0.76
CA GLY A 133 -3.37 1.75 0.53
C GLY A 133 -3.09 2.66 1.73
N HIS A 134 -3.18 3.98 1.52
CA HIS A 134 -3.01 4.99 2.56
C HIS A 134 -4.12 6.04 2.54
N THR A 135 -4.27 6.77 3.64
CA THR A 135 -5.37 7.75 3.79
C THR A 135 -5.26 8.89 2.79
N GLY A 136 -6.40 9.33 2.24
CA GLY A 136 -6.48 10.52 1.38
C GLY A 136 -6.11 10.29 -0.09
N GLN A 137 -6.07 9.02 -0.54
CA GLN A 137 -5.79 8.68 -1.93
C GLN A 137 -7.02 8.49 -2.81
N GLN A 138 -6.76 8.56 -4.12
CA GLN A 138 -7.76 8.63 -5.18
C GLN A 138 -8.42 7.28 -5.46
N PHE A 139 -7.65 6.19 -5.52
CA PHE A 139 -8.18 4.88 -5.90
C PHE A 139 -8.34 3.99 -4.69
N PRO A 140 -9.45 3.29 -4.50
CA PRO A 140 -9.49 2.27 -3.47
C PRO A 140 -8.51 1.12 -3.77
N ALA A 141 -7.79 0.60 -2.77
CA ALA A 141 -6.79 -0.46 -2.93
C ALA A 141 -7.32 -1.70 -3.67
N PHE A 142 -8.62 -1.97 -3.58
CA PHE A 142 -9.26 -3.09 -4.25
C PHE A 142 -9.47 -2.89 -5.75
N THR A 143 -9.44 -1.65 -6.27
CA THR A 143 -9.67 -1.38 -7.71
C THR A 143 -8.63 -2.03 -8.60
N PHE A 144 -7.44 -2.32 -8.07
CA PHE A 144 -6.44 -3.09 -8.81
C PHE A 144 -6.90 -4.52 -9.08
N ALA A 145 -7.61 -5.16 -8.14
CA ALA A 145 -8.15 -6.52 -8.32
C ALA A 145 -9.24 -6.60 -9.41
N LEU A 146 -9.89 -5.48 -9.74
CA LEU A 146 -10.85 -5.40 -10.85
C LEU A 146 -10.19 -5.49 -12.23
N GLY A 147 -8.87 -5.31 -12.31
CA GLY A 147 -8.25 -5.02 -13.60
C GLY A 147 -8.76 -3.71 -14.19
N ASP A 148 -9.11 -2.75 -13.34
CA ASP A 148 -9.37 -1.40 -13.83
C ASP A 148 -8.06 -0.87 -14.39
N ASP A 149 -7.92 -0.94 -15.72
CA ASP A 149 -6.73 -0.49 -16.46
C ASP A 149 -6.29 0.88 -16.00
N TYR A 150 -7.24 1.69 -15.57
CA TYR A 150 -7.04 3.02 -15.09
C TYR A 150 -6.17 3.12 -13.82
N SER A 151 -6.53 2.40 -12.75
CA SER A 151 -5.76 2.45 -11.49
C SER A 151 -4.41 1.77 -11.64
N LEU A 152 -4.36 0.63 -12.33
CA LEU A 152 -3.12 -0.09 -12.62
C LEU A 152 -2.16 0.74 -13.48
N ARG A 153 -2.69 1.43 -14.50
CA ARG A 153 -1.92 2.36 -15.34
C ARG A 153 -1.45 3.57 -14.55
N ALA A 154 -2.29 4.15 -13.70
CA ALA A 154 -1.87 5.24 -12.83
C ALA A 154 -0.68 4.82 -11.97
N ALA A 155 -0.74 3.67 -11.30
CA ALA A 155 0.40 3.15 -10.53
C ALA A 155 1.63 2.85 -11.40
N HIS A 156 1.44 2.26 -12.58
CA HIS A 156 2.53 1.98 -13.52
C HIS A 156 3.24 3.27 -13.99
N ASP A 157 2.47 4.24 -14.45
CA ASP A 157 2.97 5.53 -14.93
C ASP A 157 3.63 6.30 -13.78
N THR A 158 3.07 6.24 -12.56
CA THR A 158 3.65 6.85 -11.34
C THR A 158 5.06 6.34 -11.06
N ALA A 159 5.28 5.01 -11.14
CA ALA A 159 6.59 4.40 -10.90
C ALA A 159 7.62 4.81 -11.96
N ILE A 160 7.23 4.80 -13.25
CA ILE A 160 8.10 5.23 -14.35
C ILE A 160 8.43 6.71 -14.23
N ASN A 161 7.45 7.55 -13.90
CA ASN A 161 7.65 8.99 -13.75
C ASN A 161 8.53 9.35 -12.55
N TYR A 162 8.45 8.58 -11.46
CA TYR A 162 9.41 8.71 -10.35
C TYR A 162 10.84 8.45 -10.84
N ILE A 163 11.07 7.40 -11.61
CA ILE A 163 12.42 7.16 -12.17
C ILE A 163 12.84 8.31 -13.08
N ARG A 164 11.94 8.80 -13.95
CA ARG A 164 12.24 9.94 -14.83
C ARG A 164 12.60 11.19 -14.04
N SER A 165 11.91 11.51 -12.93
CA SER A 165 12.25 12.67 -12.12
C SER A 165 13.63 12.55 -11.46
N THR A 166 14.13 11.33 -11.24
CA THR A 166 15.48 11.09 -10.71
C THR A 166 16.59 11.17 -11.77
N MET A 167 16.25 11.41 -13.04
CA MET A 167 17.21 11.52 -14.16
C MET A 167 17.68 12.94 -14.44
N GLN A 168 16.99 13.95 -13.93
CA GLN A 168 17.30 15.35 -14.23
C GLN A 168 17.42 16.15 -12.94
N VAL A 169 18.44 17.00 -12.86
CA VAL A 169 18.56 18.00 -11.81
C VAL A 169 17.56 19.12 -12.08
N ILE A 170 16.82 19.55 -11.06
CA ILE A 170 16.11 20.83 -11.08
C ILE A 170 17.18 21.92 -10.96
N PRO A 171 17.45 22.69 -12.02
CA PRO A 171 18.57 23.62 -12.02
C PRO A 171 18.33 24.72 -10.97
N PRO A 172 19.20 24.90 -9.97
CA PRO A 172 19.08 26.02 -9.04
C PRO A 172 19.20 27.35 -9.78
N GLN A 173 18.65 28.43 -9.22
CA GLN A 173 18.87 29.75 -9.79
C GLN A 173 20.37 30.08 -9.78
N LYS A 174 20.82 30.76 -10.85
CA LYS A 174 22.17 31.29 -10.94
C LYS A 174 22.38 32.32 -9.84
N ASP A 175 23.46 32.17 -9.07
CA ASP A 175 23.77 33.12 -8.00
C ASP A 175 24.21 34.47 -8.60
N GLN A 176 23.88 35.57 -7.91
CA GLN A 176 24.22 36.93 -8.34
C GLN A 176 25.74 37.15 -8.50
N PHE A 177 26.56 36.41 -7.76
CA PHE A 177 28.02 36.52 -7.76
C PHE A 177 28.72 35.40 -8.53
N GLU A 178 27.97 34.47 -9.15
CA GLU A 178 28.50 33.36 -9.93
C GLU A 178 28.63 33.73 -11.41
N SER A 179 29.75 33.36 -12.04
CA SER A 179 29.90 33.51 -13.50
C SER A 179 29.00 32.52 -14.26
N THR A 180 28.71 32.78 -15.53
CA THR A 180 27.92 31.83 -16.34
C THR A 180 28.64 30.48 -16.49
N GLU A 181 29.96 30.48 -16.59
CA GLU A 181 30.76 29.26 -16.69
C GLU A 181 30.76 28.47 -15.39
N GLN A 182 30.89 29.14 -14.25
CA GLN A 182 30.79 28.53 -12.92
C GLN A 182 29.41 27.90 -12.71
N TYR A 183 28.35 28.60 -13.12
CA TYR A 183 26.99 28.09 -13.07
C TYR A 183 26.83 26.81 -13.91
N GLN A 184 27.30 26.81 -15.16
CA GLN A 184 27.22 25.61 -16.01
C GLN A 184 28.03 24.43 -15.44
N GLN A 185 29.20 24.68 -14.88
CA GLN A 185 29.98 23.64 -14.18
C GLN A 185 29.24 23.11 -12.95
N ARG A 186 28.59 23.98 -12.16
CA ARG A 186 27.78 23.57 -11.01
C ARG A 186 26.63 22.66 -11.44
N ILE A 187 25.90 23.00 -12.50
CA ILE A 187 24.84 22.14 -13.05
C ILE A 187 25.37 20.78 -13.51
N GLN A 188 26.49 20.75 -14.24
CA GLN A 188 27.10 19.49 -14.69
C GLN A 188 27.55 18.60 -13.52
N ASN A 189 28.13 19.19 -12.48
CA ASN A 189 28.54 18.47 -11.27
C ASN A 189 27.33 17.89 -10.53
N LEU A 190 26.26 18.67 -10.37
CA LEU A 190 25.01 18.20 -9.77
C LEU A 190 24.40 17.05 -10.58
N GLN A 191 24.42 17.13 -11.91
CA GLN A 191 23.89 16.07 -12.77
C GLN A 191 24.68 14.77 -12.60
N LYS A 192 26.02 14.86 -12.59
CA LYS A 192 26.89 13.70 -12.36
C LYS A 192 26.69 13.08 -10.97
N GLU A 193 26.50 13.91 -9.95
CA GLU A 193 26.19 13.45 -8.59
C GLU A 193 24.85 12.72 -8.55
N LEU A 194 23.80 13.29 -9.18
CA LEU A 194 22.48 12.68 -9.28
C LEU A 194 22.54 11.33 -10.01
N ASP A 195 23.22 11.28 -11.15
CA ASP A 195 23.37 10.05 -11.93
C ASP A 195 24.11 8.96 -11.14
N THR A 196 25.11 9.36 -10.33
CA THR A 196 25.82 8.43 -9.45
C THR A 196 24.92 7.91 -8.33
N LYS A 197 24.15 8.80 -7.67
CA LYS A 197 23.21 8.41 -6.62
C LYS A 197 22.13 7.47 -7.15
N ASN A 198 21.62 7.72 -8.35
CA ASN A 198 20.46 7.00 -8.91
C ASN A 198 20.84 5.89 -9.90
N ALA A 199 22.13 5.55 -10.04
CA ALA A 199 22.59 4.51 -10.98
C ALA A 199 21.97 3.13 -10.72
N HIS A 200 21.57 2.85 -9.49
CA HIS A 200 21.01 1.58 -9.05
C HIS A 200 19.48 1.56 -9.03
N LEU A 201 18.83 2.72 -9.20
CA LEU A 201 17.38 2.81 -9.21
C LEU A 201 16.86 2.13 -10.47
N ASN A 202 15.87 1.25 -10.33
CA ASN A 202 15.17 0.61 -11.43
C ASN A 202 13.68 0.57 -11.15
N TYR A 203 12.89 0.26 -12.18
CA TYR A 203 11.51 -0.14 -11.95
C TYR A 203 11.50 -1.61 -11.59
N ASP A 204 11.51 -1.90 -10.30
CA ASP A 204 11.40 -3.24 -9.75
C ASP A 204 10.04 -3.45 -9.06
N LEU A 205 9.81 -4.66 -8.57
CA LEU A 205 8.56 -4.99 -7.89
C LEU A 205 8.35 -4.19 -6.59
N LYS A 206 9.44 -3.71 -5.97
CA LYS A 206 9.33 -2.91 -4.74
C LYS A 206 8.80 -1.52 -5.09
N LEU A 207 9.32 -0.90 -6.15
CA LEU A 207 8.80 0.37 -6.65
C LEU A 207 7.35 0.22 -7.15
N LEU A 208 6.99 -0.90 -7.79
CA LEU A 208 5.60 -1.17 -8.16
C LEU A 208 4.69 -1.22 -6.93
N GLU A 209 5.08 -1.96 -5.88
CA GLU A 209 4.32 -2.05 -4.63
C GLU A 209 4.13 -0.69 -3.98
N LEU A 210 5.19 0.11 -3.89
CA LEU A 210 5.11 1.47 -3.35
C LEU A 210 4.16 2.33 -4.19
N SER A 211 4.18 2.20 -5.51
CA SER A 211 3.34 2.99 -6.40
C SER A 211 1.86 2.61 -6.32
N LEU A 212 1.56 1.30 -6.28
CA LEU A 212 0.21 0.79 -6.06
C LEU A 212 -0.34 1.29 -4.72
N ASN A 213 0.48 1.24 -3.66
CA ASN A 213 0.07 1.77 -2.37
C ASN A 213 -0.08 3.28 -2.40
N ALA A 214 0.86 4.02 -2.98
CA ALA A 214 0.85 5.48 -3.04
C ALA A 214 -0.37 6.05 -3.78
N THR A 215 -0.91 5.30 -4.75
CA THR A 215 -2.11 5.66 -5.51
C THR A 215 -3.40 5.13 -4.89
N SER A 216 -3.31 4.25 -3.88
CA SER A 216 -4.48 3.60 -3.29
C SER A 216 -4.87 4.05 -1.90
N SER A 217 -6.17 3.98 -1.61
CA SER A 217 -6.80 4.28 -0.34
C SER A 217 -7.08 3.02 0.45
N GLN A 218 -6.99 3.17 1.77
CA GLN A 218 -7.21 2.08 2.71
C GLN A 218 -8.63 1.53 2.63
N SER A 219 -8.76 0.20 2.63
CA SER A 219 -10.05 -0.48 2.65
C SER A 219 -10.49 -0.76 4.08
N GLN A 220 -10.90 0.28 4.80
CA GLN A 220 -11.39 0.16 6.17
C GLN A 220 -12.78 -0.47 6.21
N PHE A 221 -13.00 -1.38 7.15
CA PHE A 221 -14.35 -1.79 7.53
C PHE A 221 -14.55 -1.81 9.03
N MET A 222 -15.82 -1.68 9.41
CA MET A 222 -16.30 -1.94 10.75
C MET A 222 -17.45 -2.93 10.61
N PRO A 223 -17.35 -4.13 11.23
CA PRO A 223 -18.44 -5.10 11.14
C PRO A 223 -19.69 -4.51 11.77
N SER A 224 -20.81 -4.75 11.12
CA SER A 224 -22.13 -4.47 11.67
C SER A 224 -22.34 -5.15 13.04
N SER A 225 -23.18 -4.55 13.89
CA SER A 225 -23.63 -5.16 15.14
C SER A 225 -24.74 -6.22 14.95
N TYR A 226 -25.24 -6.40 13.73
CA TYR A 226 -26.29 -7.39 13.44
C TYR A 226 -25.70 -8.79 13.28
N THR A 227 -26.49 -9.80 13.66
CA THR A 227 -26.24 -11.20 13.32
C THR A 227 -27.03 -11.57 12.05
N PRO A 228 -26.72 -12.70 11.39
CA PRO A 228 -27.56 -13.19 10.29
C PRO A 228 -29.04 -13.35 10.66
N ASN A 229 -29.32 -13.72 11.92
CA ASN A 229 -30.67 -14.00 12.41
C ASN A 229 -31.45 -12.73 12.78
N ASP A 230 -30.75 -11.65 13.15
CA ASP A 230 -31.35 -10.38 13.60
C ASP A 230 -31.17 -9.26 12.57
N ARG A 231 -30.90 -9.64 11.31
CA ARG A 231 -30.66 -8.71 10.22
C ARG A 231 -31.92 -7.89 9.92
N PRO A 232 -31.88 -6.54 9.96
CA PRO A 232 -33.02 -5.73 9.56
C PRO A 232 -33.34 -5.90 8.07
N ASN A 233 -34.61 -5.76 7.72
CA ASN A 233 -35.06 -5.72 6.32
C ASN A 233 -34.61 -4.39 5.68
N GLY A 234 -33.43 -4.39 5.06
CA GLY A 234 -32.86 -3.23 4.39
C GLY A 234 -31.37 -3.41 4.04
N PRO A 235 -30.77 -2.48 3.28
CA PRO A 235 -29.34 -2.50 3.02
C PRO A 235 -28.55 -2.23 4.31
N ILE A 236 -27.51 -3.03 4.53
CA ILE A 236 -26.59 -2.89 5.66
C ILE A 236 -25.20 -2.81 5.07
N ASP A 237 -24.51 -1.71 5.31
CA ASP A 237 -23.11 -1.53 4.90
C ASP A 237 -22.18 -2.32 5.84
N ASN A 238 -21.11 -2.87 5.27
CA ASN A 238 -20.05 -3.59 5.99
C ASN A 238 -20.55 -4.74 6.88
N PHE A 239 -21.46 -5.57 6.34
CA PHE A 239 -22.01 -6.71 7.05
C PHE A 239 -21.07 -7.91 6.94
N VAL A 240 -20.54 -8.37 8.08
CA VAL A 240 -19.61 -9.51 8.12
C VAL A 240 -20.18 -10.58 9.03
N TYR A 241 -20.34 -11.80 8.51
CA TYR A 241 -20.88 -12.92 9.29
C TYR A 241 -20.33 -14.25 8.84
N TYR A 242 -20.41 -15.24 9.72
CA TYR A 242 -20.03 -16.62 9.45
C TYR A 242 -21.28 -17.48 9.24
N ASP A 243 -21.32 -18.20 8.13
CA ASP A 243 -22.28 -19.25 7.85
C ASP A 243 -21.68 -20.60 8.24
N ALA A 244 -22.22 -21.21 9.29
CA ALA A 244 -21.73 -22.47 9.84
C ALA A 244 -22.03 -23.68 8.93
N ASP A 245 -23.09 -23.60 8.12
CA ASP A 245 -23.50 -24.71 7.26
C ASP A 245 -22.59 -24.80 6.03
N SER A 246 -22.26 -23.65 5.42
CA SER A 246 -21.32 -23.57 4.30
C SER A 246 -19.84 -23.45 4.72
N LYS A 247 -19.58 -23.18 6.00
CA LYS A 247 -18.25 -22.90 6.57
C LYS A 247 -17.55 -21.72 5.89
N GLN A 248 -18.32 -20.68 5.59
CA GLN A 248 -17.82 -19.48 4.91
C GLN A 248 -17.99 -18.24 5.77
N LEU A 249 -17.00 -17.37 5.71
CA LEU A 249 -17.08 -16.00 6.18
C LEU A 249 -17.52 -15.11 5.01
N HIS A 250 -18.60 -14.37 5.23
CA HIS A 250 -19.20 -13.48 4.26
C HIS A 250 -18.84 -12.04 4.59
N PHE A 251 -18.42 -11.29 3.59
CA PHE A 251 -18.24 -9.84 3.62
C PHE A 251 -19.20 -9.25 2.61
N GLU A 252 -20.26 -8.61 3.10
CA GLU A 252 -21.34 -8.04 2.30
C GLU A 252 -21.38 -6.53 2.41
N ASN A 253 -21.66 -5.87 1.29
CA ASN A 253 -21.79 -4.43 1.15
C ASN A 253 -20.60 -3.66 1.73
N MET A 254 -19.38 -4.14 1.47
CA MET A 254 -18.16 -3.51 1.95
C MET A 254 -17.98 -2.18 1.23
N ASN A 255 -18.27 -1.09 1.92
CA ASN A 255 -18.30 0.26 1.37
C ASN A 255 -16.96 0.95 1.64
N PHE A 256 -15.94 0.48 0.93
CA PHE A 256 -14.58 1.01 1.04
C PHE A 256 -14.42 2.38 0.34
N ALA A 257 -15.35 2.74 -0.55
CA ALA A 257 -15.36 4.02 -1.25
C ALA A 257 -16.77 4.43 -1.70
N SER A 258 -17.00 5.74 -1.86
CA SER A 258 -18.34 6.31 -2.06
C SER A 258 -19.14 5.72 -3.23
N ASP A 259 -18.48 5.21 -4.26
CA ASP A 259 -19.12 4.73 -5.50
C ASP A 259 -18.98 3.22 -5.74
N LEU A 260 -18.36 2.46 -4.84
CA LEU A 260 -18.04 1.05 -5.05
C LEU A 260 -18.27 0.19 -3.79
N ILE A 261 -19.07 -0.86 -3.95
CA ILE A 261 -19.31 -1.91 -2.97
C ILE A 261 -18.50 -3.15 -3.34
N VAL A 262 -17.86 -3.78 -2.36
CA VAL A 262 -17.24 -5.09 -2.50
C VAL A 262 -18.05 -6.14 -1.76
N ASN A 263 -18.22 -7.31 -2.37
CA ASN A 263 -18.73 -8.50 -1.70
C ASN A 263 -17.75 -9.65 -1.94
N PHE A 264 -17.39 -10.38 -0.90
CA PHE A 264 -16.58 -11.59 -1.05
C PHE A 264 -16.91 -12.61 0.03
N THR A 265 -16.58 -13.86 -0.26
CA THR A 265 -16.65 -14.96 0.70
C THR A 265 -15.30 -15.62 0.81
N ALA A 266 -14.99 -16.18 1.96
CA ALA A 266 -13.77 -16.97 2.16
C ALA A 266 -14.06 -18.17 3.08
N PRO A 267 -13.45 -19.34 2.85
CA PRO A 267 -13.52 -20.44 3.80
C PRO A 267 -12.92 -19.99 5.14
N SER A 268 -13.57 -20.34 6.26
CA SER A 268 -13.08 -19.99 7.59
C SER A 268 -13.46 -21.05 8.61
N THR A 269 -12.62 -21.21 9.64
CA THR A 269 -13.04 -21.91 10.87
C THR A 269 -13.93 -21.00 11.71
N PRO A 270 -14.77 -21.54 12.61
CA PRO A 270 -15.54 -20.75 13.56
C PRO A 270 -14.64 -19.88 14.45
N GLU A 271 -13.50 -20.40 14.91
CA GLU A 271 -12.58 -19.62 15.76
C GLU A 271 -11.98 -18.43 15.01
N LEU A 272 -11.55 -18.63 13.76
CA LEU A 272 -11.00 -17.55 12.94
C LEU A 272 -12.05 -16.50 12.61
N ALA A 273 -13.27 -16.94 12.26
CA ALA A 273 -14.38 -16.03 11.97
C ALA A 273 -14.75 -15.20 13.20
N GLN A 274 -14.81 -15.83 14.37
CA GLN A 274 -15.05 -15.12 15.64
C GLN A 274 -13.96 -14.09 15.88
N ASN A 275 -12.69 -14.44 15.74
CA ASN A 275 -11.57 -13.51 15.90
C ASN A 275 -11.67 -12.30 14.96
N ILE A 276 -12.04 -12.51 13.69
CA ILE A 276 -12.22 -11.43 12.72
C ILE A 276 -13.41 -10.54 13.10
N ILE A 277 -14.56 -11.12 13.46
CA ILE A 277 -15.80 -10.38 13.73
C ILE A 277 -15.69 -9.60 15.06
N THR A 278 -15.24 -10.23 16.14
CA THR A 278 -15.24 -9.66 17.49
C THR A 278 -13.99 -8.85 17.82
N ALA A 279 -12.97 -8.86 16.95
CA ALA A 279 -11.80 -8.01 17.12
C ALA A 279 -12.21 -6.55 17.36
N GLY A 280 -11.76 -5.94 18.45
CA GLY A 280 -11.93 -4.51 18.68
C GLY A 280 -11.07 -3.66 17.74
N GLY A 281 -11.43 -2.38 17.59
CA GLY A 281 -10.70 -1.41 16.77
C GLY A 281 -11.11 -1.36 15.30
N GLN A 282 -10.47 -0.47 14.54
CA GLN A 282 -10.65 -0.36 13.09
C GLN A 282 -9.91 -1.51 12.39
N LYS A 283 -10.56 -2.12 11.41
CA LYS A 283 -10.03 -3.24 10.63
C LYS A 283 -9.91 -2.83 9.19
N TYR A 284 -8.95 -3.42 8.51
CA TYR A 284 -8.64 -3.12 7.14
C TYR A 284 -8.46 -4.40 6.34
N VAL A 285 -8.72 -4.29 5.03
CA VAL A 285 -8.43 -5.34 4.06
C VAL A 285 -7.26 -4.90 3.20
N GLY A 286 -6.20 -5.69 3.21
CA GLY A 286 -5.10 -5.63 2.25
C GLY A 286 -5.23 -6.73 1.20
N TYR A 287 -4.60 -6.52 0.06
CA TYR A 287 -4.64 -7.41 -1.10
C TYR A 287 -3.23 -7.89 -1.39
N ILE A 288 -3.04 -9.22 -1.41
CA ILE A 288 -1.77 -9.86 -1.75
C ILE A 288 -1.88 -10.34 -3.19
N PHE A 289 -0.99 -9.84 -4.03
CA PHE A 289 -0.89 -10.23 -5.43
C PHE A 289 0.37 -11.03 -5.67
N ASN A 290 0.27 -12.09 -6.46
CA ASN A 290 1.43 -12.72 -7.09
C ASN A 290 1.76 -11.92 -8.36
N PHE A 291 3.05 -11.68 -8.59
CA PHE A 291 3.55 -11.04 -9.79
C PHE A 291 4.32 -12.04 -10.64
N ASN A 292 3.79 -12.33 -11.83
CA ASN A 292 4.39 -13.27 -12.78
C ASN A 292 4.22 -12.73 -14.20
N ASN A 293 5.27 -12.85 -15.03
CA ASN A 293 5.26 -12.41 -16.43
C ASN A 293 4.68 -11.00 -16.61
N HIS A 294 5.16 -10.05 -15.80
CA HIS A 294 4.72 -8.65 -15.81
C HIS A 294 3.23 -8.42 -15.50
N LYS A 295 2.53 -9.38 -14.89
CA LYS A 295 1.12 -9.28 -14.52
C LYS A 295 0.91 -9.56 -13.04
N LEU A 296 -0.10 -8.90 -12.48
CA LEU A 296 -0.60 -9.18 -11.13
C LEU A 296 -1.68 -10.25 -11.20
N GLU A 297 -1.73 -11.08 -10.18
CA GLU A 297 -2.75 -12.08 -9.94
C GLU A 297 -3.17 -11.96 -8.46
N LEU A 298 -4.46 -11.75 -8.19
CA LEU A 298 -4.94 -11.68 -6.81
C LEU A 298 -4.82 -13.07 -6.17
N ASP A 299 -3.96 -13.18 -5.16
CA ASP A 299 -3.67 -14.41 -4.44
C ASP A 299 -4.57 -14.55 -3.22
N SER A 300 -4.50 -13.59 -2.32
CA SER A 300 -5.14 -13.66 -1.01
C SER A 300 -5.41 -12.26 -0.47
N LEU A 301 -6.24 -12.20 0.56
CA LEU A 301 -6.56 -10.98 1.29
C LEU A 301 -5.95 -11.07 2.67
N VAL A 302 -5.46 -9.96 3.21
CA VAL A 302 -5.07 -9.87 4.61
C VAL A 302 -6.08 -9.00 5.36
N ILE A 303 -6.67 -9.54 6.42
CA ILE A 303 -7.41 -8.74 7.39
C ILE A 303 -6.40 -8.31 8.45
N TYR A 304 -6.30 -7.02 8.71
CA TYR A 304 -5.35 -6.50 9.69
C TYR A 304 -5.92 -5.33 10.48
N LYS A 305 -5.34 -5.10 11.66
CA LYS A 305 -5.54 -3.87 12.42
C LYS A 305 -4.38 -2.94 12.15
N ALA A 306 -4.70 -1.69 11.86
CA ALA A 306 -3.73 -0.63 11.79
C ALA A 306 -4.02 0.38 12.89
N ASN A 307 -2.99 0.78 13.63
CA ASN A 307 -3.09 1.96 14.47
C ASN A 307 -2.40 3.12 13.77
N ASN A 308 -3.18 3.85 12.98
CA ASN A 308 -2.69 4.98 12.20
C ASN A 308 -2.42 6.25 13.05
N THR A 309 -2.48 6.15 14.39
CA THR A 309 -2.34 7.32 15.29
C THR A 309 -1.10 7.29 16.18
N GLN A 310 -0.39 6.16 16.27
CA GLN A 310 0.80 6.02 17.13
C GLN A 310 1.91 5.26 16.39
N VAL A 311 3.09 5.88 16.34
CA VAL A 311 4.34 5.21 15.97
C VAL A 311 4.62 4.15 17.04
N ASP A 312 5.05 2.94 16.64
CA ASP A 312 5.36 1.78 17.51
C ASP A 312 4.19 0.92 18.04
N SER A 313 2.96 1.18 17.62
CA SER A 313 1.88 0.22 17.87
C SER A 313 1.84 -0.87 16.80
N LEU A 314 1.92 -2.13 17.24
CA LEU A 314 1.98 -3.30 16.36
C LEU A 314 0.77 -3.32 15.41
N ASN A 315 1.04 -3.27 14.11
CA ASN A 315 0.03 -3.54 13.10
C ASN A 315 -0.13 -5.06 13.01
N GLU A 316 -1.27 -5.54 13.48
CA GLU A 316 -1.48 -6.96 13.68
C GLU A 316 -2.28 -7.54 12.51
N PRO A 317 -1.69 -8.43 11.69
CA PRO A 317 -2.49 -9.24 10.79
C PRO A 317 -3.37 -10.16 11.65
N ILE A 318 -4.67 -10.11 11.39
CA ILE A 318 -5.69 -10.95 12.03
C ILE A 318 -5.80 -12.27 11.27
N ALA A 319 -5.83 -12.21 9.93
CA ALA A 319 -6.06 -13.37 9.08
C ALA A 319 -5.53 -13.16 7.66
N ILE A 320 -5.15 -14.27 7.00
CA ILE A 320 -5.03 -14.34 5.55
C ILE A 320 -6.23 -15.16 5.05
N LEU A 321 -6.99 -14.59 4.12
CA LEU A 321 -8.16 -15.21 3.54
C LEU A 321 -7.91 -15.46 2.06
N GLU A 322 -8.15 -16.68 1.61
CA GLU A 322 -8.27 -16.97 0.19
C GLU A 322 -9.75 -16.82 -0.19
N PRO A 323 -10.13 -15.79 -0.95
CA PRO A 323 -11.52 -15.61 -1.32
C PRO A 323 -12.00 -16.79 -2.19
N SER A 324 -13.20 -17.29 -1.92
CA SER A 324 -13.91 -18.26 -2.77
C SER A 324 -14.65 -17.54 -3.89
N THR A 325 -15.26 -16.41 -3.55
CA THR A 325 -15.94 -15.51 -4.48
C THR A 325 -15.53 -14.09 -4.17
N MET A 326 -15.48 -13.25 -5.19
CA MET A 326 -15.36 -11.82 -5.02
C MET A 326 -16.08 -11.12 -6.16
N SER A 327 -16.85 -10.11 -5.83
CA SER A 327 -17.59 -9.30 -6.78
C SER A 327 -17.63 -7.84 -6.33
N PHE A 328 -17.82 -6.97 -7.30
CA PHE A 328 -17.90 -5.54 -7.10
C PHE A 328 -19.17 -4.99 -7.69
N GLN A 329 -19.77 -4.03 -7.02
CA GLN A 329 -20.94 -3.31 -7.48
C GLN A 329 -20.65 -1.82 -7.50
N ARG A 330 -20.78 -1.18 -8.68
CA ARG A 330 -20.58 0.26 -8.81
C ARG A 330 -21.91 1.00 -8.61
N LYS A 331 -21.98 1.87 -7.60
CA LYS A 331 -23.09 2.80 -7.36
C LYS A 331 -23.02 3.90 -8.43
N HIS A 332 -23.99 3.96 -9.35
CA HIS A 332 -24.07 5.07 -10.31
C HIS A 332 -24.61 6.31 -9.56
N PHE A 333 -23.80 7.36 -9.42
CA PHE A 333 -24.20 8.62 -8.81
C PHE A 333 -24.95 9.49 -9.83
N ASN A 334 -26.20 9.14 -10.15
CA ASN A 334 -27.08 10.00 -10.98
C ASN A 334 -28.31 10.53 -10.22
N GLY A 335 -28.29 10.54 -8.88
CA GLY A 335 -29.39 11.11 -8.08
C GLY A 335 -30.74 10.40 -8.22
N ILE A 336 -30.78 9.25 -8.89
CA ILE A 336 -31.96 8.38 -9.00
C ILE A 336 -31.62 7.11 -8.20
N GLU A 337 -32.34 6.89 -7.10
CA GLU A 337 -32.15 5.79 -6.12
C GLU A 337 -32.21 4.37 -6.69
N ASN A 338 -32.43 4.19 -8.00
CA ASN A 338 -32.48 2.90 -8.70
C ASN A 338 -31.45 2.76 -9.83
N ALA A 339 -30.27 3.37 -9.66
CA ALA A 339 -29.14 3.14 -10.55
C ALA A 339 -28.75 1.66 -10.55
N ARG A 340 -28.87 0.99 -11.71
CA ARG A 340 -28.48 -0.42 -11.91
C ARG A 340 -27.04 -0.64 -11.41
N LEU A 341 -26.88 -1.32 -10.28
CA LEU A 341 -25.60 -1.78 -9.78
C LEU A 341 -25.04 -2.78 -10.79
N LYS A 342 -24.07 -2.36 -11.60
CA LYS A 342 -23.37 -3.30 -12.47
C LYS A 342 -22.42 -4.12 -11.60
N GLN A 343 -22.67 -5.42 -11.53
CA GLN A 343 -21.81 -6.37 -10.83
C GLN A 343 -20.67 -6.80 -11.75
N PHE A 344 -19.46 -6.87 -11.20
CA PHE A 344 -18.27 -7.37 -11.85
C PHE A 344 -17.66 -8.47 -10.97
N ASP A 345 -17.58 -9.68 -11.49
CA ASP A 345 -16.94 -10.78 -10.77
C ASP A 345 -15.43 -10.74 -10.96
N VAL A 346 -14.69 -11.03 -9.90
CA VAL A 346 -13.23 -11.05 -9.93
C VAL A 346 -12.75 -12.44 -10.29
N PRO A 347 -11.94 -12.57 -11.35
CA PRO A 347 -11.30 -13.82 -11.65
C PRO A 347 -10.13 -14.07 -10.67
N LEU A 348 -10.43 -14.69 -9.53
CA LEU A 348 -9.45 -15.05 -8.50
C LEU A 348 -8.38 -16.01 -9.03
N LYS A 349 -7.14 -15.86 -8.57
CA LYS A 349 -5.98 -16.67 -9.03
C LYS A 349 -5.83 -16.69 -10.56
N LYS A 350 -6.21 -15.61 -11.24
CA LYS A 350 -5.95 -15.40 -12.67
C LYS A 350 -5.20 -14.09 -12.90
N PRO A 351 -4.36 -14.04 -13.95
CA PRO A 351 -3.69 -12.81 -14.35
C PRO A 351 -4.71 -11.72 -14.69
N ILE A 352 -4.53 -10.56 -14.07
CA ILE A 352 -5.25 -9.33 -14.36
C ILE A 352 -4.81 -8.85 -15.75
N PRO A 353 -5.72 -8.36 -16.61
CA PRO A 353 -5.42 -8.04 -18.01
C PRO A 353 -4.62 -6.74 -18.22
N PHE A 354 -3.66 -6.45 -17.35
CA PHE A 354 -2.74 -5.32 -17.46
C PHE A 354 -1.29 -5.81 -17.41
N ASP A 355 -0.46 -5.35 -18.35
CA ASP A 355 0.94 -5.74 -18.47
C ASP A 355 1.84 -4.59 -18.01
N PHE A 356 2.65 -4.80 -16.96
CA PHE A 356 3.56 -3.79 -16.42
C PHE A 356 4.84 -3.70 -17.28
N THR A 357 4.69 -3.22 -18.50
CA THR A 357 5.76 -3.05 -19.50
C THR A 357 5.72 -1.65 -20.10
N LEU A 358 6.82 -1.21 -20.72
CA LEU A 358 6.90 0.13 -21.32
C LEU A 358 5.85 0.37 -22.43
N ASP A 359 5.33 -0.68 -23.06
CA ASP A 359 4.28 -0.56 -24.07
C ASP A 359 2.96 -0.05 -23.48
N ASN A 360 2.74 -0.31 -22.19
CA ASN A 360 1.59 0.18 -21.43
C ASN A 360 1.88 1.47 -20.67
N TYR A 361 3.07 2.06 -20.78
CA TYR A 361 3.31 3.40 -20.27
C TYR A 361 2.59 4.44 -21.12
N THR A 362 1.90 5.38 -20.47
CA THR A 362 1.31 6.53 -21.18
C THR A 362 2.37 7.64 -21.28
N PRO A 363 2.89 7.99 -22.46
CA PRO A 363 3.79 9.11 -22.61
C PRO A 363 3.04 10.43 -22.50
N ILE A 364 3.61 11.40 -21.78
CA ILE A 364 2.93 12.66 -21.47
C ILE A 364 2.61 13.47 -22.75
N GLU A 365 3.41 13.29 -23.79
CA GLU A 365 3.22 13.90 -25.11
C GLU A 365 1.94 13.44 -25.80
N LYS A 366 1.50 12.20 -25.53
CA LYS A 366 0.24 11.66 -26.07
C LYS A 366 -0.98 12.19 -25.31
N VAL A 367 -0.79 12.71 -24.10
CA VAL A 367 -1.86 13.33 -23.31
C VAL A 367 -2.08 14.78 -23.72
N PHE A 368 -1.00 15.54 -23.97
CA PHE A 368 -1.11 16.94 -24.42
C PHE A 368 -1.54 17.12 -25.88
N LYS A 369 -1.33 16.12 -26.75
CA LYS A 369 -1.75 16.21 -28.16
C LYS A 369 -3.28 16.32 -28.37
N LYS A 370 -4.10 16.15 -27.33
CA LYS A 370 -5.56 16.22 -27.41
C LYS A 370 -6.16 17.62 -27.22
N ILE A 371 -5.35 18.66 -27.00
CA ILE A 371 -5.86 20.01 -26.67
C ILE A 371 -6.01 20.89 -27.92
N ASP A 372 -5.29 20.56 -29.00
CA ASP A 372 -5.26 21.35 -30.25
C ASP A 372 -5.80 20.58 -31.49
N GLU A 373 -6.44 19.43 -31.29
CA GLU A 373 -7.26 18.69 -32.28
C GLU A 373 -8.71 18.62 -31.81
#